data_AF-A0A7C1AYR8-F1
#
_entry.id   AF-A0A7C1AYR8-F1
#
_cell.length_a   1.000
_cell.length_b   1.000
_cell.length_c   1.000
_cell.angle_alpha   90.00
_cell.angle_beta   90.00
_cell.angle_gamma   90.00
#
_symmetry.space_group_name_H-M   'P 1'
#
loop_
_entity.id
_entity.type
_entity.pdbx_description
1 polymer ?
#
loop_
_entity_poly.entity_id
_entity_poly.type
_entity_poly.pdbx_seq_one_letter_code
_entity_poly.pdbx_strand_id
1 'polypeptide(L)'
;MTGYEPIERPMGAKISCKGWLQEAAMRMLMHNVSEDVAEKPAELIVYGGTGKAARNWDAFHRIVATLKELENDETLLVQSGKPVGVFRTTADSPRVLIANSLLVPRWATWEKFRELERLGLTMYGQMTAGSWIYIGTQGILQGTYETFVEAIRQHFGGDMSGKTIFSAGLGGMGGAQPLAATMAGASFLGVEVDRQRIEKRVKTGYVDIVAQDLDDALR
;
A
#
# COMPACT_ATOMS: atom_id res chain seq x y z
N MET A 1 -8.85 -25.53 -5.31
CA MET A 1 -8.60 -24.18 -4.80
C MET A 1 -8.93 -24.21 -3.32
N THR A 2 -7.92 -24.32 -2.45
CA THR A 2 -8.11 -24.03 -1.03
C THR A 2 -8.52 -22.55 -0.93
N GLY A 3 -9.61 -22.27 -0.20
CA GLY A 3 -10.16 -20.92 -0.08
C GLY A 3 -9.13 -19.95 0.50
N TYR A 4 -9.21 -18.68 0.09
CA TYR A 4 -8.47 -17.62 0.76
C TYR A 4 -8.93 -17.55 2.23
N GLU A 5 -7.97 -17.63 3.14
CA GLU A 5 -8.18 -17.37 4.56
C GLU A 5 -7.59 -15.98 4.88
N PRO A 6 -8.37 -15.05 5.43
CA PRO A 6 -7.86 -13.75 5.84
C PRO A 6 -6.66 -13.87 6.77
N ILE A 7 -5.61 -13.10 6.48
CA ILE A 7 -4.40 -13.09 7.31
C ILE A 7 -4.63 -12.22 8.54
N GLU A 8 -4.63 -12.87 9.71
CA GLU A 8 -4.59 -12.17 10.98
C GLU A 8 -3.17 -11.71 11.32
N ARG A 9 -3.02 -10.43 11.64
CA ARG A 9 -1.75 -9.86 12.13
C ARG A 9 -1.60 -10.11 13.64
N PRO A 10 -0.45 -10.60 14.11
CA PRO A 10 -0.18 -10.75 15.54
C PRO A 10 -0.22 -9.40 16.28
N MET A 11 -0.85 -9.39 17.45
CA MET A 11 -1.00 -8.21 18.31
C MET A 11 -0.41 -8.49 19.71
N GLY A 12 -0.13 -7.41 20.45
CA GLY A 12 0.39 -7.50 21.82
C GLY A 12 1.89 -7.84 21.91
N ALA A 13 2.34 -8.11 23.14
CA ALA A 13 3.77 -8.23 23.47
C ALA A 13 4.40 -9.61 23.20
N LYS A 14 3.59 -10.65 22.98
CA LYS A 14 4.09 -12.00 22.67
C LYS A 14 4.64 -12.03 21.25
N ILE A 15 5.86 -12.53 21.06
CA ILE A 15 6.51 -12.68 19.76
C ILE A 15 6.51 -14.14 19.30
N SER A 16 6.62 -14.34 17.99
CA SER A 16 6.70 -15.66 17.34
C SER A 16 8.00 -15.88 16.56
N CYS A 17 8.76 -14.82 16.30
CA CYS A 17 10.11 -14.87 15.75
C CYS A 17 11.17 -14.87 16.87
N LYS A 18 12.43 -15.15 16.52
CA LYS A 18 13.57 -15.18 17.46
C LYS A 18 13.99 -13.82 18.02
N GLY A 19 13.46 -12.73 17.46
CA GLY A 19 13.71 -11.36 17.92
C GLY A 19 12.66 -10.36 17.41
N TRP A 20 12.64 -9.18 18.02
CA TRP A 20 11.69 -8.12 17.67
C TRP A 20 11.90 -7.54 16.27
N LEU A 21 13.12 -7.57 15.73
CA LEU A 21 13.39 -7.04 14.38
C LEU A 21 12.74 -7.92 13.30
N GLN A 22 12.81 -9.24 13.45
CA GLN A 22 12.19 -10.22 12.57
C GLN A 22 10.66 -10.22 12.75
N GLU A 23 10.21 -10.16 14.01
CA GLU A 23 8.79 -10.05 14.35
C GLU A 23 8.16 -8.78 13.75
N ALA A 24 8.84 -7.64 13.83
CA ALA A 24 8.38 -6.39 13.23
C ALA A 24 8.20 -6.53 11.71
N ALA A 25 9.21 -7.07 11.00
CA ALA A 25 9.11 -7.30 9.56
C ALA A 25 7.93 -8.23 9.20
N MET A 26 7.74 -9.30 9.97
CA MET A 26 6.64 -10.24 9.76
C MET A 26 5.27 -9.59 10.01
N ARG A 27 5.11 -8.86 11.11
CA ARG A 27 3.85 -8.16 11.42
C ARG A 27 3.52 -7.12 10.38
N MET A 28 4.51 -6.38 9.89
CA MET A 28 4.30 -5.38 8.85
C MET A 28 3.95 -6.00 7.50
N LEU A 29 4.54 -7.14 7.15
CA LEU A 29 4.12 -7.92 5.97
C LEU A 29 2.65 -8.34 6.08
N MET A 30 2.23 -8.86 7.24
CA MET A 30 0.85 -9.27 7.50
C MET A 30 -0.12 -8.07 7.56
N HIS A 31 0.33 -6.94 8.10
CA HIS A 31 -0.42 -5.68 8.10
C HIS A 31 -0.74 -5.22 6.67
N ASN A 32 0.25 -5.26 5.78
CA ASN A 32 0.08 -4.89 4.37
C ASN A 32 -0.99 -5.71 3.63
N VAL A 33 -1.35 -6.90 4.12
CA VAL A 33 -2.38 -7.77 3.52
C VAL A 33 -3.62 -7.95 4.42
N SER A 34 -3.75 -7.12 5.47
CA SER A 34 -4.96 -7.13 6.30
C SER A 34 -6.15 -6.50 5.56
N GLU A 35 -7.37 -6.98 5.82
CA GLU A 35 -8.59 -6.54 5.12
C GLU A 35 -8.96 -5.07 5.35
N ASP A 36 -8.62 -4.53 6.52
CA ASP A 36 -8.81 -3.13 6.87
C ASP A 36 -7.80 -2.19 6.20
N VAL A 37 -6.72 -2.73 5.61
CA VAL A 37 -5.60 -1.95 5.06
C VAL A 37 -5.53 -2.07 3.54
N ALA A 38 -5.41 -3.29 3.02
CA ALA A 38 -5.18 -3.57 1.61
C ALA A 38 -6.42 -3.30 0.74
N GLU A 39 -6.21 -3.00 -0.54
CA GLU A 39 -7.30 -2.84 -1.50
C GLU A 39 -7.88 -4.18 -1.95
N LYS A 40 -7.05 -5.21 -2.19
CA LYS A 40 -7.48 -6.56 -2.57
C LYS A 40 -6.57 -7.63 -1.94
N PRO A 41 -6.68 -7.88 -0.62
CA PRO A 41 -5.75 -8.73 0.13
C PRO A 41 -5.72 -10.19 -0.33
N ALA A 42 -6.85 -10.75 -0.78
CA ALA A 42 -6.94 -12.11 -1.30
C ALA A 42 -6.01 -12.38 -2.50
N GLU A 43 -5.66 -11.33 -3.24
CA GLU A 43 -4.73 -11.36 -4.37
C GLU A 43 -3.31 -10.87 -4.01
N LEU A 44 -3.06 -10.63 -2.71
CA LEU A 44 -1.87 -9.98 -2.13
C LEU A 44 -1.67 -8.51 -2.57
N ILE A 45 -2.69 -7.91 -3.19
CA ILE A 45 -2.63 -6.54 -3.72
C ILE A 45 -2.94 -5.55 -2.60
N VAL A 46 -1.96 -4.69 -2.32
CA VAL A 46 -2.01 -3.68 -1.27
C VAL A 46 -2.63 -2.39 -1.81
N TYR A 47 -2.03 -1.78 -2.86
CA TYR A 47 -2.54 -0.56 -3.51
C TYR A 47 -1.88 -0.31 -4.88
N GLY A 48 -2.30 0.76 -5.56
CA GLY A 48 -1.60 1.28 -6.74
C GLY A 48 -1.69 0.37 -7.96
N GLY A 49 -2.88 -0.17 -8.24
CA GLY A 49 -3.08 -1.15 -9.30
C GLY A 49 -2.74 -2.55 -8.81
N THR A 50 -1.65 -3.13 -9.30
CA THR A 50 -1.22 -4.51 -8.96
C THR A 50 -0.04 -4.53 -7.97
N GLY A 51 0.11 -3.50 -7.14
CA GLY A 51 1.18 -3.43 -6.14
C GLY A 51 0.97 -4.47 -5.04
N LYS A 52 1.87 -5.44 -4.92
CA LYS A 52 1.72 -6.61 -4.03
C LYS A 52 2.72 -6.65 -2.89
N ALA A 53 2.35 -7.33 -1.79
CA ALA A 53 3.22 -7.56 -0.64
C ALA A 53 4.18 -8.75 -0.81
N ALA A 54 3.74 -9.78 -1.53
CA ALA A 54 4.53 -10.95 -1.91
C ALA A 54 4.10 -11.45 -3.29
N ARG A 55 4.96 -12.21 -3.96
CA ARG A 55 4.78 -12.58 -5.38
C ARG A 55 3.52 -13.43 -5.59
N ASN A 56 3.33 -14.39 -4.71
CA ASN A 56 2.21 -15.32 -4.64
C ASN A 56 2.11 -15.87 -3.22
N TRP A 57 1.07 -16.64 -2.92
CA TRP A 57 0.82 -17.17 -1.58
C TRP A 57 1.95 -18.10 -1.09
N ASP A 58 2.52 -18.94 -1.96
CA ASP A 58 3.68 -19.76 -1.61
C ASP A 58 4.86 -18.92 -1.15
N ALA A 59 5.16 -17.83 -1.87
CA ALA A 59 6.21 -16.89 -1.49
C ALA A 59 5.88 -16.20 -0.16
N PHE A 60 4.63 -15.77 0.05
CA PHE A 60 4.17 -15.17 1.30
C PHE A 60 4.42 -16.10 2.49
N HIS A 61 3.93 -17.34 2.44
CA HIS A 61 4.08 -18.30 3.53
C HIS A 61 5.55 -18.66 3.77
N ARG A 62 6.36 -18.77 2.70
CA ARG A 62 7.80 -18.98 2.84
C ARG A 62 8.51 -17.80 3.49
N ILE A 63 8.11 -16.54 3.19
CA ILE A 63 8.68 -15.36 3.86
C ILE A 63 8.35 -15.41 5.36
N VAL A 64 7.08 -15.65 5.70
CA VAL A 64 6.64 -15.75 7.11
C VAL A 64 7.40 -16.84 7.85
N ALA A 65 7.50 -18.04 7.28
CA ALA A 65 8.25 -19.14 7.88
C ALA A 65 9.74 -18.81 8.04
N THR A 66 10.34 -18.16 7.03
CA THR A 66 11.76 -17.76 7.10
C THR A 66 12.01 -16.72 8.18
N LEU A 67 11.13 -15.71 8.31
CA LEU A 67 11.26 -14.68 9.35
C LEU A 67 11.15 -15.23 10.78
N LYS A 68 10.32 -16.26 10.99
CA LYS A 68 10.21 -16.92 12.31
C LYS A 68 11.51 -17.60 12.74
N GLU A 69 12.23 -18.17 11.78
CA GLU A 69 13.48 -18.91 12.03
C GLU A 69 14.75 -18.07 11.87
N LEU A 70 14.67 -16.86 11.32
CA LEU A 70 15.81 -16.00 11.01
C LEU A 70 16.55 -15.57 12.29
N GLU A 71 17.84 -15.84 12.37
CA GLU A 71 18.68 -15.46 13.51
C GLU A 71 18.97 -13.95 13.55
N ASN A 72 19.50 -13.49 14.69
CA ASN A 72 19.80 -12.07 14.91
C ASN A 72 21.00 -11.56 14.10
N ASP A 73 21.87 -12.45 13.63
CA ASP A 73 23.01 -12.15 12.76
C ASP A 73 22.81 -12.67 11.33
N GLU A 74 21.56 -12.87 10.90
CA GLU A 74 21.21 -13.28 9.54
C GLU A 74 20.39 -12.20 8.80
N THR A 75 20.44 -12.25 7.48
CA THR A 75 19.69 -11.37 6.57
C THR A 75 18.97 -12.19 5.51
N LEU A 76 17.64 -12.02 5.44
CA LEU A 76 16.78 -12.55 4.37
C LEU A 76 16.86 -11.65 3.12
N LEU A 77 17.07 -12.26 1.96
CA LEU A 77 16.95 -11.61 0.66
C LEU A 77 15.58 -11.89 0.03
N VAL A 78 14.85 -10.83 -0.28
CA VAL A 78 13.58 -10.89 -1.01
C VAL A 78 13.74 -10.26 -2.40
N GLN A 79 13.64 -11.08 -3.43
CA GLN A 79 13.70 -10.64 -4.83
C GLN A 79 12.28 -10.64 -5.40
N SER A 80 11.78 -9.48 -5.80
CA SER A 80 10.42 -9.29 -6.34
C SER A 80 9.37 -10.12 -5.61
N GLY A 81 9.27 -9.89 -4.30
CA GLY A 81 8.32 -10.56 -3.41
C GLY A 81 8.52 -12.06 -3.18
N LYS A 82 9.70 -12.63 -3.50
CA LYS A 82 10.05 -14.04 -3.26
C LYS A 82 11.26 -14.15 -2.34
N PRO A 83 11.24 -15.01 -1.30
CA PRO A 83 12.40 -15.26 -0.46
C PRO A 83 13.38 -16.16 -1.21
N VAL A 84 14.57 -15.63 -1.54
CA VAL A 84 15.55 -16.29 -2.42
C VAL A 84 16.79 -16.80 -1.68
N GLY A 85 17.07 -16.31 -0.48
CA GLY A 85 18.19 -16.79 0.32
C GLY A 85 18.29 -16.11 1.66
N VAL A 86 19.00 -16.75 2.59
CA VAL A 86 19.39 -16.21 3.89
C VAL A 86 20.90 -16.31 3.99
N PHE A 87 21.55 -15.24 4.43
CA PHE A 87 22.99 -15.20 4.61
C PHE A 87 23.32 -14.66 5.99
N ARG A 88 24.38 -15.22 6.60
CA ARG A 88 24.95 -14.66 7.82
C ARG A 88 25.58 -13.31 7.53
N THR A 89 25.24 -12.33 8.35
CA THR A 89 25.75 -10.96 8.35
C THR A 89 26.22 -10.61 9.76
N THR A 90 25.66 -9.57 10.38
CA THR A 90 25.98 -9.13 11.75
C THR A 90 24.70 -8.65 12.44
N ALA A 91 24.71 -8.56 13.78
CA ALA A 91 23.55 -8.08 14.54
C ALA A 91 23.04 -6.69 14.10
N ASP A 92 23.95 -5.80 13.68
CA ASP A 92 23.61 -4.43 13.25
C ASP A 92 23.19 -4.32 11.77
N SER A 93 23.31 -5.40 11.00
CA SER A 93 22.86 -5.44 9.61
C SER A 93 21.32 -5.46 9.51
N PRO A 94 20.73 -5.03 8.39
CA PRO A 94 19.29 -5.22 8.17
C PRO A 94 18.91 -6.71 8.20
N ARG A 95 17.78 -7.04 8.85
CA ARG A 95 17.24 -8.42 8.84
C ARG A 95 16.66 -8.83 7.49
N VAL A 96 16.23 -7.86 6.68
CA VAL A 96 15.64 -8.11 5.36
C VAL A 96 16.17 -7.09 4.36
N LEU A 97 16.63 -7.56 3.20
CA LEU A 97 16.95 -6.73 2.04
C LEU A 97 16.00 -7.07 0.91
N ILE A 98 15.37 -6.05 0.32
CA ILE A 98 14.30 -6.21 -0.66
C ILE A 98 14.67 -5.49 -1.96
N ALA A 99 14.58 -6.21 -3.08
CA ALA A 99 14.73 -5.65 -4.41
C ALA A 99 13.56 -6.09 -5.29
N ASN A 100 12.61 -5.19 -5.54
CA ASN A 100 11.37 -5.48 -6.28
C ASN A 100 11.34 -4.79 -7.65
N SER A 101 10.79 -5.47 -8.65
CA SER A 101 10.45 -4.91 -9.97
C SER A 101 11.64 -4.36 -10.78
N LEU A 102 12.88 -4.63 -10.37
CA LEU A 102 14.06 -4.14 -11.08
C LEU A 102 14.22 -4.88 -12.42
N LEU A 103 14.30 -4.10 -13.49
CA LEU A 103 14.59 -4.55 -14.85
C LEU A 103 15.70 -3.69 -15.42
N VAL A 104 16.58 -4.28 -16.24
CA VAL A 104 17.60 -3.51 -16.96
C VAL A 104 16.89 -2.46 -17.85
N PRO A 105 17.35 -1.20 -17.94
CA PRO A 105 16.56 -0.09 -18.47
C PRO A 105 15.95 -0.32 -19.86
N ARG A 106 16.68 -0.98 -20.78
CA ARG A 106 16.17 -1.32 -22.13
C ARG A 106 14.89 -2.17 -22.10
N TRP A 107 14.68 -2.94 -21.03
CA TRP A 107 13.55 -3.84 -20.83
C TRP A 107 12.57 -3.35 -19.75
N ALA A 108 12.79 -2.17 -19.16
CA ALA A 108 11.92 -1.59 -18.14
C ALA A 108 10.62 -1.03 -18.75
N THR A 109 9.85 -1.91 -19.39
CA THR A 109 8.57 -1.62 -20.04
C THR A 109 7.47 -2.46 -19.41
N TRP A 110 6.22 -1.97 -19.47
CA TRP A 110 5.08 -2.73 -18.97
C TRP A 110 4.86 -4.04 -19.72
N GLU A 111 5.12 -4.08 -21.02
CA GLU A 111 4.99 -5.31 -21.82
C GLU A 111 5.90 -6.42 -21.29
N LYS A 112 7.20 -6.13 -21.14
CA LYS A 112 8.16 -7.08 -20.60
C LYS A 112 7.87 -7.42 -19.15
N PHE A 113 7.47 -6.43 -18.34
CA PHE A 113 7.08 -6.67 -16.95
C PHE A 113 5.93 -7.67 -16.87
N ARG A 114 4.86 -7.50 -17.67
CA ARG A 114 3.69 -8.38 -17.68
C ARG A 114 4.00 -9.77 -18.23
N GLU A 115 4.91 -9.88 -19.19
CA GLU A 115 5.45 -11.18 -19.62
C GLU A 115 6.12 -11.92 -18.45
N LEU A 116 7.04 -11.27 -17.75
CA LEU A 116 7.73 -11.86 -16.60
C LEU A 116 6.77 -12.17 -15.43
N GLU A 117 5.75 -11.34 -15.22
CA GLU A 117 4.73 -11.55 -14.19
C GLU A 117 3.91 -12.79 -14.49
N ARG A 118 3.47 -13.00 -15.74
CA ARG A 118 2.77 -14.22 -16.19
C ARG A 118 3.63 -15.47 -16.02
N LEU A 119 4.94 -15.34 -16.20
CA LEU A 119 5.91 -16.41 -15.95
C LEU A 119 6.23 -16.63 -14.46
N GLY A 120 5.68 -15.81 -13.54
CA GLY A 120 5.94 -15.89 -12.10
C GLY A 120 7.36 -15.43 -11.70
N LEU A 121 8.02 -14.63 -12.54
CA LEU A 121 9.42 -14.22 -12.38
C LEU A 121 9.59 -12.85 -11.72
N THR A 122 8.55 -12.01 -11.71
CA THR A 122 8.57 -10.69 -11.08
C THR A 122 7.28 -10.40 -10.32
N MET A 123 7.28 -9.30 -9.58
CA MET A 123 6.17 -8.76 -8.80
C MET A 123 6.27 -7.24 -8.82
N TYR A 124 5.14 -6.55 -8.95
CA TYR A 124 5.12 -5.10 -8.86
C TYR A 124 5.09 -4.71 -7.38
N GLY A 125 6.20 -4.15 -6.90
CA GLY A 125 6.35 -3.77 -5.49
C GLY A 125 5.68 -2.44 -5.12
N GLN A 126 5.30 -1.62 -6.10
CA GLN A 126 4.99 -0.21 -5.85
C GLN A 126 6.13 0.41 -4.99
N MET A 127 5.82 1.26 -4.03
CA MET A 127 6.75 1.81 -3.04
C MET A 127 6.62 0.99 -1.75
N THR A 128 5.52 1.18 -1.00
CA THR A 128 5.35 0.62 0.34
C THR A 128 4.60 -0.72 0.38
N ALA A 129 4.07 -1.18 -0.76
CA ALA A 129 3.37 -2.46 -0.87
C ALA A 129 4.37 -3.63 -0.70
N GLY A 130 5.40 -3.67 -1.54
CA GLY A 130 6.42 -4.71 -1.54
C GLY A 130 7.53 -4.53 -0.51
N SER A 131 7.54 -3.39 0.21
CA SER A 131 8.50 -3.09 1.28
C SER A 131 7.87 -3.11 2.68
N TRP A 132 6.61 -3.50 2.79
CA TRP A 132 5.92 -3.80 4.05
C TRP A 132 5.87 -2.60 5.01
N ILE A 133 5.38 -1.46 4.53
CA ILE A 133 5.21 -0.27 5.38
C ILE A 133 4.03 0.58 4.93
N TYR A 134 3.02 -0.05 4.32
CA TYR A 134 1.80 0.65 3.91
C TYR A 134 0.84 0.72 5.10
N ILE A 135 0.37 1.93 5.42
CA ILE A 135 -0.47 2.21 6.58
C ILE A 135 -1.87 2.67 6.18
N GLY A 136 -2.36 2.18 5.04
CA GLY A 136 -3.61 2.63 4.44
C GLY A 136 -3.50 4.04 3.85
N THR A 137 -4.67 4.63 3.63
CA THR A 137 -4.82 5.96 3.02
C THR A 137 -4.05 7.06 3.76
N GLN A 138 -3.86 6.92 5.08
CA GLN A 138 -3.16 7.90 5.91
C GLN A 138 -1.74 8.18 5.42
N GLY A 139 -1.06 7.18 4.83
CA GLY A 139 0.32 7.31 4.38
C GLY A 139 0.55 8.44 3.38
N ILE A 140 -0.47 8.84 2.62
CA ILE A 140 -0.38 9.94 1.63
C ILE A 140 -1.20 11.17 2.02
N LEU A 141 -1.98 11.10 3.11
CA LEU A 141 -2.89 12.15 3.51
C LEU A 141 -2.15 13.48 3.73
N GLN A 142 -1.09 13.45 4.54
CA GLN A 142 -0.31 14.66 4.80
C GLN A 142 0.31 15.23 3.53
N GLY A 143 0.90 14.39 2.67
CA GLY A 143 1.49 14.86 1.40
C GLY A 143 0.46 15.50 0.47
N THR A 144 -0.75 14.95 0.42
CA THR A 144 -1.86 15.50 -0.39
C THR A 144 -2.36 16.82 0.21
N TYR A 145 -2.49 16.89 1.54
CA TYR A 145 -2.85 18.12 2.26
C TYR A 145 -1.83 19.23 2.02
N GLU A 146 -0.53 18.96 2.20
CA GLU A 146 0.52 19.96 1.96
C GLU A 146 0.55 20.42 0.50
N THR A 147 0.29 19.51 -0.44
CA THR A 147 0.17 19.87 -1.86
C THR A 147 -0.97 20.86 -2.09
N PHE A 148 -2.15 20.61 -1.51
CA PHE A 148 -3.27 21.54 -1.62
C PHE A 148 -2.98 22.85 -0.92
N VAL A 149 -2.52 22.84 0.34
CA VAL A 149 -2.20 24.06 1.09
C VAL A 149 -1.21 24.93 0.33
N GLU A 150 -0.17 24.35 -0.27
CA GLU A 150 0.81 25.12 -1.02
C GLU A 150 0.23 25.67 -2.35
N ALA A 151 -0.55 24.89 -3.09
CA ALA A 151 -1.25 25.38 -4.27
C ALA A 151 -2.22 26.54 -3.92
N ILE A 152 -2.90 26.43 -2.76
CA ILE A 152 -3.81 27.45 -2.24
C ILE A 152 -3.06 28.73 -1.87
N ARG A 153 -1.89 28.62 -1.24
CA ARG A 153 -1.02 29.78 -0.96
C ARG A 153 -0.59 30.48 -2.26
N GLN A 154 -0.12 29.72 -3.23
CA GLN A 154 0.43 30.27 -4.48
C GLN A 154 -0.63 30.90 -5.38
N HIS A 155 -1.84 30.34 -5.43
CA HIS A 155 -2.85 30.73 -6.44
C HIS A 155 -4.09 31.41 -5.86
N PHE A 156 -4.35 31.26 -4.56
CA PHE A 156 -5.57 31.75 -3.91
C PHE A 156 -5.28 32.55 -2.63
N GLY A 157 -4.03 32.96 -2.40
CA GLY A 157 -3.66 33.80 -1.26
C GLY A 157 -3.83 33.11 0.11
N GLY A 158 -3.91 31.78 0.14
CA GLY A 158 -4.10 31.01 1.37
C GLY A 158 -5.55 30.73 1.74
N ASP A 159 -6.55 31.15 0.95
CA ASP A 159 -7.97 30.97 1.27
C ASP A 159 -8.74 30.26 0.13
N MET A 160 -9.40 29.15 0.47
CA MET A 160 -10.28 28.38 -0.42
C MET A 160 -11.75 28.41 0.00
N SER A 161 -12.13 29.30 0.92
CA SER A 161 -13.51 29.43 1.37
C SER A 161 -14.46 29.61 0.18
N GLY A 162 -15.46 28.73 0.08
CA GLY A 162 -16.44 28.72 -1.01
C GLY A 162 -15.90 28.22 -2.37
N LYS A 163 -14.73 27.59 -2.41
CA LYS A 163 -14.15 26.98 -3.62
C LYS A 163 -14.10 25.46 -3.50
N THR A 164 -14.11 24.81 -4.65
CA THR A 164 -14.11 23.35 -4.76
C THR A 164 -12.87 22.87 -5.50
N ILE A 165 -12.22 21.85 -4.95
CA ILE A 165 -11.19 21.07 -5.65
C ILE A 165 -11.87 19.93 -6.39
N PHE A 166 -11.60 19.80 -7.68
CA PHE A 166 -12.11 18.73 -8.53
C PHE A 166 -10.99 17.75 -8.90
N SER A 167 -11.22 16.45 -8.70
CA SER A 167 -10.27 15.40 -9.08
C SER A 167 -10.98 14.05 -9.30
N ALA A 168 -10.22 13.00 -9.59
CA ALA A 168 -10.72 11.65 -9.80
C ALA A 168 -9.86 10.58 -9.12
N GLY A 169 -10.45 9.41 -8.91
CA GLY A 169 -9.83 8.21 -8.35
C GLY A 169 -9.82 8.19 -6.81
N LEU A 170 -10.57 7.25 -6.23
CA LEU A 170 -10.73 7.08 -4.77
C LEU A 170 -10.18 5.71 -4.28
N GLY A 171 -9.17 5.18 -4.98
CA GLY A 171 -8.41 3.99 -4.55
C GLY A 171 -7.55 4.24 -3.30
N GLY A 172 -6.70 3.26 -2.94
CA GLY A 172 -5.89 3.29 -1.69
C GLY A 172 -5.23 4.63 -1.35
N MET A 173 -4.62 5.28 -2.34
CA MET A 173 -3.95 6.58 -2.16
C MET A 173 -4.86 7.75 -2.54
N GLY A 174 -5.54 7.68 -3.70
CA GLY A 174 -6.42 8.76 -4.18
C GLY A 174 -7.61 9.03 -3.25
N GLY A 175 -8.00 8.06 -2.43
CA GLY A 175 -9.01 8.23 -1.39
C GLY A 175 -8.61 9.21 -0.28
N ALA A 176 -7.35 9.67 -0.23
CA ALA A 176 -6.92 10.70 0.73
C ALA A 176 -7.33 12.12 0.31
N GLN A 177 -7.61 12.32 -0.99
CA GLN A 177 -7.88 13.65 -1.56
C GLN A 177 -9.06 14.39 -0.91
N PRO A 178 -10.23 13.77 -0.66
CA PRO A 178 -11.36 14.50 -0.11
C PRO A 178 -11.06 15.02 1.30
N LEU A 179 -10.53 14.17 2.20
CA LEU A 179 -10.15 14.58 3.55
C LEU A 179 -9.01 15.63 3.53
N ALA A 180 -8.03 15.48 2.64
CA ALA A 180 -6.96 16.47 2.49
C ALA A 180 -7.51 17.84 2.06
N ALA A 181 -8.44 17.86 1.12
CA ALA A 181 -9.07 19.08 0.63
C ALA A 181 -9.90 19.78 1.72
N THR A 182 -10.72 19.01 2.47
CA THR A 182 -11.53 19.58 3.56
C THR A 182 -10.67 20.08 4.71
N MET A 183 -9.59 19.39 5.06
CA MET A 183 -8.58 19.89 6.02
C MET A 183 -7.92 21.19 5.53
N ALA A 184 -7.71 21.34 4.22
CA ALA A 184 -7.16 22.56 3.61
C ALA A 184 -8.20 23.68 3.42
N GLY A 185 -9.43 23.50 3.90
CA GLY A 185 -10.49 24.51 3.86
C GLY A 185 -11.25 24.59 2.53
N ALA A 186 -11.15 23.57 1.67
CA ALA A 186 -11.86 23.49 0.40
C ALA A 186 -12.95 22.40 0.42
N SER A 187 -14.03 22.60 -0.33
CA SER A 187 -14.91 21.50 -0.73
C SER A 187 -14.20 20.60 -1.75
N PHE A 188 -14.62 19.34 -1.87
CA PHE A 188 -14.06 18.40 -2.83
C PHE A 188 -15.12 17.69 -3.66
N LEU A 189 -14.95 17.66 -4.97
CA LEU A 189 -15.74 16.85 -5.89
C LEU A 189 -14.82 15.79 -6.52
N GLY A 190 -15.04 14.53 -6.15
CA GLY A 190 -14.27 13.38 -6.62
C GLY A 190 -15.06 12.48 -7.53
N VAL A 191 -14.51 12.15 -8.71
CA VAL A 191 -15.08 11.15 -9.61
C VAL A 191 -14.43 9.79 -9.40
N GLU A 192 -15.22 8.75 -9.14
CA GLU A 192 -14.76 7.36 -9.07
C GLU A 192 -15.77 6.47 -9.79
N VAL A 193 -15.24 5.54 -10.60
CA VAL A 193 -16.05 4.64 -11.44
C VAL A 193 -16.47 3.39 -10.66
N ASP A 194 -15.67 2.98 -9.67
CA ASP A 194 -15.92 1.81 -8.85
C ASP A 194 -16.62 2.17 -7.54
N ARG A 195 -17.92 1.86 -7.46
CA ARG A 195 -18.77 2.12 -6.28
C ARG A 195 -18.20 1.54 -4.99
N GLN A 196 -17.57 0.36 -5.04
CA GLN A 196 -17.03 -0.28 -3.84
C GLN A 196 -15.90 0.54 -3.21
N ARG A 197 -15.11 1.25 -4.04
CA ARG A 197 -14.05 2.14 -3.54
C ARG A 197 -14.62 3.35 -2.82
N ILE A 198 -15.69 3.94 -3.36
CA ILE A 198 -16.39 5.06 -2.73
C ILE A 198 -16.90 4.63 -1.35
N GLU A 199 -17.61 3.51 -1.28
CA GLU A 199 -18.16 2.97 -0.03
C GLU A 199 -17.08 2.67 1.00
N LYS A 200 -15.92 2.16 0.57
CA LYS A 200 -14.76 1.98 1.46
C LYS A 200 -14.31 3.32 2.05
N ARG A 201 -14.23 4.39 1.26
CA ARG A 201 -13.81 5.72 1.75
C ARG A 201 -14.81 6.35 2.70
N VAL A 202 -16.11 6.20 2.43
CA VAL A 202 -17.18 6.60 3.36
C VAL A 202 -17.04 5.85 4.69
N LYS A 203 -16.90 4.52 4.64
CA LYS A 203 -16.72 3.69 5.84
C LYS A 203 -15.50 4.09 6.67
N THR A 204 -14.42 4.51 6.01
CA THR A 204 -13.19 4.98 6.68
C THR A 204 -13.21 6.46 7.08
N GLY A 205 -14.29 7.19 6.81
CA GLY A 205 -14.40 8.62 7.12
C GLY A 205 -13.55 9.55 6.25
N TYR A 206 -13.13 9.09 5.06
CA TYR A 206 -12.36 9.89 4.10
C TYR A 206 -13.23 10.59 3.05
N VAL A 207 -14.51 10.23 2.95
CA VAL A 207 -15.54 10.84 2.08
C VAL A 207 -16.79 11.02 2.92
N ASP A 208 -17.40 12.21 2.88
CA ASP A 208 -18.58 12.53 3.68
C ASP A 208 -19.89 12.07 3.02
N ILE A 209 -20.05 12.36 1.73
CA ILE A 209 -21.31 12.19 0.99
C ILE A 209 -21.03 11.53 -0.36
N VAL A 210 -21.98 10.72 -0.82
CA VAL A 210 -21.97 10.14 -2.17
C VAL A 210 -23.18 10.66 -2.94
N ALA A 211 -22.92 11.46 -3.99
CA ALA A 211 -23.97 11.96 -4.87
C ALA A 211 -24.52 10.85 -5.78
N GLN A 212 -25.78 11.00 -6.22
CA GLN A 212 -26.43 10.05 -7.12
C GLN A 212 -26.03 10.25 -8.59
N ASP A 213 -25.87 11.50 -8.98
CA ASP A 213 -25.47 11.94 -10.31
C ASP A 213 -24.71 13.26 -10.22
N LEU A 214 -24.33 13.81 -11.38
CA LEU A 214 -23.57 15.06 -11.44
C LEU A 214 -24.41 16.27 -10.99
N ASP A 215 -25.71 16.29 -11.29
CA ASP A 215 -26.57 17.43 -10.93
C ASP A 215 -26.79 17.49 -9.42
N ASP A 216 -26.97 16.33 -8.77
CA ASP A 216 -27.00 16.19 -7.32
C ASP A 216 -25.68 16.66 -6.68
N ALA A 217 -24.54 16.30 -7.27
CA ALA A 217 -23.22 16.68 -6.77
C ALA A 217 -22.92 18.20 -6.86
N LEU A 218 -23.59 18.92 -7.76
CA LEU A 218 -23.37 20.35 -8.02
C LEU A 218 -24.32 21.27 -7.26
N ARG A 219 -25.34 20.73 -6.57
CA ARG A 219 -26.29 21.49 -5.74
C ARG A 219 -25.72 21.84 -4.38
#